data_AF-A0A520V6J0-F1
#
_entry.id   AF-A0A520V6J0-F1
#
_cell.length_a   1.000
_cell.length_b   1.000
_cell.length_c   1.000
_cell.angle_alpha   90.00
_cell.angle_beta   90.00
_cell.angle_gamma   90.00
#
_symmetry.space_group_name_H-M   'P 1'
#
loop_
_entity.id
_entity.type
_entity.pdbx_description
1 polymer ?
#
loop_
_entity_poly.entity_id
_entity_poly.type
_entity_poly.pdbx_seq_one_letter_code
_entity_poly.pdbx_strand_id
1 'polypeptide(L)'
;MDNHGSYKSLINIWLLLMFLTVITVGAAQFDFGAWNVPIALIIASFKAGVVALHFMHLKHEDSMTWVFATYPLFLLFLLIAFTATDMFTRVAN
;
A
#
# COMPACT_ATOMS: atom_id res chain seq x y z
N MET A 1 -3.12 35.35 -10.72
CA MET A 1 -4.11 34.96 -9.69
C MET A 1 -5.05 33.98 -10.36
N ASP A 2 -4.74 32.68 -10.27
CA ASP A 2 -5.63 31.55 -10.65
C ASP A 2 -4.96 30.21 -10.28
N ASN A 3 -4.62 30.04 -9.00
CA ASN A 3 -4.05 28.79 -8.47
C ASN A 3 -5.16 27.86 -7.93
N HIS A 4 -6.23 27.65 -8.71
CA HIS A 4 -7.44 26.92 -8.29
C HIS A 4 -7.43 25.41 -8.62
N GLY A 5 -6.36 24.88 -9.22
CA GLY A 5 -6.26 23.48 -9.67
C GLY A 5 -5.51 22.52 -8.73
N SER A 6 -4.54 23.01 -7.96
CA SER A 6 -3.61 22.13 -7.21
C SER A 6 -4.22 21.55 -5.93
N TYR A 7 -4.90 22.38 -5.14
CA TYR A 7 -5.52 21.95 -3.88
C TYR A 7 -6.67 20.95 -4.08
N LYS A 8 -7.41 21.06 -5.19
CA LYS A 8 -8.53 20.15 -5.50
C LYS A 8 -8.07 18.71 -5.71
N SER A 9 -6.90 18.53 -6.33
CA SER A 9 -6.30 17.20 -6.50
C SER A 9 -5.99 16.58 -5.14
N LEU A 10 -5.26 17.30 -4.28
CA LEU A 10 -4.88 16.87 -2.93
C LEU A 10 -6.10 16.53 -2.07
N ILE A 11 -7.16 17.33 -2.15
CA ILE A 11 -8.41 17.12 -1.41
C ILE A 11 -9.18 15.90 -1.92
N ASN A 12 -9.21 15.64 -3.22
CA ASN A 12 -9.81 14.42 -3.78
C ASN A 12 -9.07 13.16 -3.33
N ILE A 13 -7.73 13.21 -3.29
CA ILE A 13 -6.91 12.07 -2.83
C ILE A 13 -7.08 11.87 -1.33
N TRP A 14 -7.17 12.96 -0.55
CA TRP A 14 -7.47 12.90 0.87
C TRP A 14 -8.82 12.23 1.14
N LEU A 15 -9.86 12.59 0.37
CA LEU A 15 -11.18 11.92 0.42
C LEU A 15 -11.10 10.43 0.06
N LEU A 16 -10.34 10.08 -0.99
CA LEU A 16 -10.10 8.68 -1.38
C LEU A 16 -9.42 7.89 -0.26
N LEU A 17 -8.40 8.46 0.40
CA LEU A 17 -7.69 7.84 1.51
C LEU A 17 -8.58 7.70 2.76
N MET A 18 -9.42 8.69 3.05
CA MET A 18 -10.40 8.62 4.13
C MET A 18 -11.41 7.50 3.87
N PHE A 19 -11.95 7.41 2.66
CA PHE A 19 -12.84 6.33 2.24
C PHE A 19 -12.19 4.95 2.40
N LEU A 20 -10.95 4.80 1.92
CA LEU A 20 -10.20 3.55 2.05
C LEU A 20 -9.93 3.20 3.52
N THR A 21 -9.72 4.21 4.39
CA THR A 21 -9.54 4.01 5.84
C THR A 21 -10.83 3.54 6.50
N VAL A 22 -12.00 4.09 6.13
CA VAL A 22 -13.31 3.61 6.61
C VAL A 22 -13.53 2.14 6.21
N ILE A 23 -13.19 1.77 4.98
CA ILE A 23 -13.24 0.37 4.53
C ILE A 23 -12.30 -0.50 5.36
N THR A 24 -11.08 -0.02 5.67
CA THR A 24 -10.11 -0.78 6.46
C THR A 24 -10.61 -1.01 7.89
N VAL A 25 -11.20 0.03 8.51
CA VAL A 25 -11.78 -0.08 9.87
C VAL A 25 -12.99 -1.03 9.85
N GLY A 26 -13.84 -0.96 8.83
CA GLY A 26 -14.97 -1.88 8.67
C GLY A 26 -14.52 -3.33 8.48
N ALA A 27 -13.50 -3.56 7.65
CA ALA A 27 -12.89 -4.87 7.46
C ALA A 27 -12.22 -5.38 8.75
N ALA A 28 -11.59 -4.51 9.53
CA ALA A 28 -10.96 -4.88 10.80
C ALA A 28 -11.98 -5.21 11.91
N GLN A 29 -13.21 -4.67 11.84
CA GLN A 29 -14.28 -5.05 12.77
C GLN A 29 -14.98 -6.36 12.40
N PHE A 30 -14.79 -6.85 11.18
CA PHE A 30 -15.32 -8.14 10.74
C PHE A 30 -14.24 -9.21 10.88
N ASP A 31 -14.34 -10.06 11.91
CA ASP A 31 -13.39 -11.14 12.12
C ASP A 31 -13.58 -12.27 11.09
N PHE A 32 -12.82 -12.21 9.99
CA PHE A 32 -12.75 -13.27 8.98
C PHE A 32 -11.81 -14.42 9.39
N GLY A 33 -11.41 -14.51 10.67
CA GLY A 33 -10.50 -15.54 11.17
C GLY A 33 -9.14 -15.50 10.46
N ALA A 34 -8.71 -16.63 9.88
CA ALA A 34 -7.43 -16.74 9.17
C ALA A 34 -7.30 -15.81 7.95
N TRP A 35 -8.41 -15.32 7.40
CA TRP A 35 -8.41 -14.41 6.24
C TRP A 35 -8.25 -12.93 6.61
N ASN A 36 -8.31 -12.58 7.90
CA ASN A 36 -8.21 -11.20 8.35
C ASN A 36 -6.87 -10.55 7.92
N VAL A 37 -5.77 -11.26 8.11
CA VAL A 37 -4.41 -10.77 7.77
C VAL A 37 -4.22 -10.53 6.27
N PRO A 38 -4.48 -11.49 5.36
CA PRO A 38 -4.31 -11.25 3.93
C PRO A 38 -5.24 -10.15 3.40
N ILE A 39 -6.48 -10.06 3.88
CA ILE A 39 -7.41 -8.99 3.50
C ILE A 39 -6.89 -7.63 3.97
N ALA A 40 -6.45 -7.52 5.23
CA ALA A 40 -5.88 -6.30 5.77
C ALA A 40 -4.63 -5.85 5.00
N LEU A 41 -3.76 -6.78 4.60
CA LEU A 41 -2.56 -6.48 3.80
C LEU A 41 -2.89 -6.01 2.38
N ILE A 42 -3.90 -6.57 1.72
CA ILE A 42 -4.34 -6.11 0.40
C ILE A 42 -4.84 -4.66 0.48
N ILE A 43 -5.69 -4.35 1.47
CA ILE A 43 -6.22 -3.00 1.67
C ILE A 43 -5.09 -2.03 2.01
N ALA A 44 -4.16 -2.42 2.88
CA ALA A 44 -2.98 -1.64 3.23
C ALA A 44 -2.09 -1.35 2.01
N SER A 45 -1.90 -2.33 1.12
CA SER A 45 -1.11 -2.19 -0.10
C SER A 45 -1.74 -1.19 -1.08
N PHE A 46 -3.07 -1.27 -1.27
CA PHE A 46 -3.81 -0.29 -2.07
C PHE A 46 -3.67 1.13 -1.51
N LYS A 47 -3.78 1.28 -0.17
CA LYS A 47 -3.62 2.58 0.51
C LYS A 47 -2.21 3.12 0.28
N ALA A 48 -1.19 2.29 0.50
CA ALA A 48 0.21 2.66 0.29
C ALA A 48 0.48 3.08 -1.17
N GLY A 49 -0.10 2.39 -2.16
CA GLY A 49 0.01 2.76 -3.57
C GLY A 49 -0.58 4.13 -3.89
N VAL A 50 -1.76 4.45 -3.36
CA VAL A 50 -2.38 5.79 -3.53
C VAL A 50 -1.51 6.87 -2.91
N VAL A 51 -0.97 6.63 -1.71
CA VAL A 51 -0.07 7.57 -1.02
C VAL A 51 1.24 7.75 -1.80
N ALA A 52 1.87 6.67 -2.29
CA ALA A 52 3.12 6.74 -3.04
C ALA A 52 2.95 7.52 -4.36
N LEU A 53 1.88 7.26 -5.11
CA LEU A 53 1.65 7.92 -6.40
C LEU A 53 1.35 9.43 -6.28
N HIS A 54 0.70 9.85 -5.19
CA HIS A 54 0.19 11.21 -5.05
C HIS A 54 0.95 12.08 -4.05
N PHE A 55 1.32 11.55 -2.88
CA PHE A 55 1.99 12.32 -1.83
C PHE A 55 3.52 12.25 -1.91
N MET A 56 4.10 11.16 -2.42
CA MET A 56 5.55 11.06 -2.62
C MET A 56 6.04 11.69 -3.94
N HIS A 57 5.19 12.48 -4.61
CA HIS A 57 5.52 13.18 -5.86
C HIS A 57 5.98 12.27 -7.03
N LEU A 58 5.79 10.95 -6.91
CA LEU A 58 6.28 9.93 -7.85
C LEU A 58 5.75 10.09 -9.29
N LYS A 59 4.66 10.85 -9.48
CA LYS A 59 4.07 11.15 -10.78
C LYS A 59 4.75 12.31 -11.54
N HIS A 60 5.52 13.17 -10.86
CA HIS A 60 6.16 14.36 -11.49
C HIS A 60 7.69 14.37 -11.38
N GLU A 61 8.28 13.43 -10.65
CA GLU A 61 9.73 13.35 -10.42
C GLU A 61 10.38 12.24 -11.26
N ASP A 62 11.69 12.41 -11.47
CA ASP A 62 12.58 11.65 -12.36
C ASP A 62 12.48 10.12 -12.25
N SER A 63 12.82 9.40 -13.33
CA SER A 63 12.81 7.92 -13.39
C SER A 63 13.66 7.26 -12.29
N MET A 64 14.63 7.99 -11.73
CA MET A 64 15.46 7.55 -10.60
C MET A 64 14.63 7.30 -9.33
N THR A 65 13.62 8.12 -9.05
CA THR A 65 12.79 8.00 -7.84
C THR A 65 11.89 6.76 -7.88
N TRP A 66 11.46 6.35 -9.08
CA TRP A 66 10.75 5.08 -9.29
C TRP A 66 11.58 3.84 -8.95
N VAL A 67 12.88 3.88 -9.25
CA VAL A 67 13.80 2.80 -8.90
C VAL A 67 13.96 2.69 -7.39
N PHE A 68 14.16 3.82 -6.70
CA PHE A 68 14.25 3.85 -5.23
C PHE A 68 12.96 3.43 -4.53
N ALA A 69 11.78 3.66 -5.12
CA ALA A 69 10.51 3.20 -4.59
C ALA A 69 10.30 1.69 -4.78
N THR A 70 10.72 1.14 -5.94
CA THR A 70 10.48 -0.26 -6.30
C THR A 70 11.50 -1.21 -5.66
N TYR A 71 12.74 -0.77 -5.47
CA TYR A 71 13.82 -1.58 -4.91
C TYR A 71 13.51 -2.19 -3.51
N PRO A 72 13.10 -1.41 -2.50
CA PRO A 72 12.75 -1.97 -1.19
C PRO A 72 11.49 -2.84 -1.23
N LEU A 73 10.54 -2.56 -2.12
CA LEU A 73 9.36 -3.41 -2.32
C LEU A 73 9.75 -4.79 -2.88
N PHE A 74 10.65 -4.82 -3.86
CA PHE A 74 11.20 -6.05 -4.41
C PHE A 74 11.95 -6.85 -3.35
N LEU A 75 12.79 -6.18 -2.55
CA LEU A 75 13.52 -6.81 -1.45
C LEU A 75 12.56 -7.38 -0.39
N LEU A 76 11.52 -6.64 -0.02
CA LEU A 76 10.51 -7.08 0.94
C LEU A 76 9.74 -8.30 0.43
N PHE A 77 9.35 -8.30 -0.85
CA PHE A 77 8.72 -9.46 -1.48
C PHE A 77 9.62 -10.70 -1.42
N LEU A 78 10.91 -10.54 -1.77
CA LEU A 78 11.89 -11.63 -1.70
C LEU A 78 12.02 -12.18 -0.27
N LEU A 79 12.11 -11.30 0.72
CA LEU A 79 12.25 -11.67 2.12
C LEU A 79 11.02 -12.46 2.62
N ILE A 80 9.81 -11.99 2.32
CA ILE A 80 8.57 -12.69 2.68
C ILE A 80 8.49 -14.07 1.99
N ALA A 81 8.80 -14.14 0.69
CA ALA A 81 8.77 -15.39 -0.06
C ALA A 81 9.75 -16.42 0.50
N PHE A 82 10.96 -15.98 0.86
CA PHE A 82 11.99 -16.85 1.42
C PHE A 82 11.63 -17.34 2.83
N THR A 83 11.17 -16.43 3.71
CA THR A 83 10.69 -16.80 5.05
C THR A 83 9.49 -17.74 4.98
N ALA A 84 8.55 -17.53 4.05
CA ALA A 84 7.41 -18.42 3.86
C ALA A 84 7.89 -19.81 3.45
N THR A 85 8.80 -19.90 2.47
CA THR A 85 9.37 -21.18 2.00
C THR A 85 10.10 -21.91 3.13
N ASP A 86 10.89 -21.21 3.94
CA ASP A 86 11.58 -21.78 5.11
C ASP A 86 10.60 -22.35 6.14
N MET A 87 9.54 -21.59 6.46
CA MET A 87 8.48 -22.04 7.36
C MET A 87 7.74 -23.28 6.82
N PHE A 88 7.41 -23.30 5.53
CA PHE A 88 6.75 -24.45 4.91
C PHE A 88 7.63 -25.70 4.95
N THR A 89 8.91 -25.58 4.63
CA THR A 89 9.86 -26.71 4.70
C THR A 89 10.01 -27.23 6.13
N ARG A 90 10.03 -26.35 7.15
CA ARG A 90 10.12 -26.77 8.57
C ARG A 90 8.83 -27.40 9.11
N VAL A 91 7.66 -26.99 8.61
CA VAL A 91 6.37 -27.58 9.01
C VAL A 91 6.10 -28.90 8.27
N ALA A 92 6.61 -29.05 7.06
CA ALA A 92 6.43 -30.25 6.24
C ALA A 92 7.32 -31.44 6.65
N ASN A 93 8.33 -31.22 7.49
CA ASN A 93 9.25 -32.25 8.01
C ASN A 93 9.14 -32.38 9.53
#